data_AF-A0AAV5B1I6-F1
#
_entry.id   AF-A0AAV5B1I6-F1
#
_cell.length_a   1.000
_cell.length_b   1.000
_cell.length_c   1.000
_cell.angle_alpha   90.00
_cell.angle_beta   90.00
_cell.angle_gamma   90.00
#
_symmetry.space_group_name_H-M   'P 1'
#
loop_
_entity.id
_entity.type
_entity.pdbx_description
1 polymer ?
#
loop_
_entity_poly.entity_id
_entity_poly.type
_entity_poly.pdbx_seq_one_letter_code
_entity_poly.pdbx_strand_id
1 'polypeptide(L)' 'MSPSQDGRHGFEDLGLSAVWCGHYEGNDRSQHCMEKCGFVYHHTARDVPCRLMGDVRTERASLLTRERWLAGRR' A
#
# COMPACT_ATOMS: atom_id res chain seq x y z
N MET A 1 12.10 -0.89 -0.98
CA MET A 1 11.37 0.32 -0.57
C MET A 1 11.72 0.56 0.89
N SER A 2 12.59 1.54 1.15
CA SER A 2 12.85 1.97 2.53
C SER A 2 11.65 2.81 2.98
N PRO A 3 10.98 2.50 4.11
CA PRO A 3 9.72 3.13 4.54
C PRO A 3 9.76 4.66 4.61
N SER A 4 10.95 5.24 4.69
CA SER A 4 11.19 6.64 5.04
C SER A 4 11.16 7.63 3.88
N GLN A 5 11.31 7.20 2.63
CA GLN A 5 11.38 8.14 1.49
C GLN A 5 10.01 8.35 0.83
N ASP A 6 9.22 7.29 0.68
CA ASP A 6 7.96 7.31 -0.09
C ASP A 6 6.85 8.10 0.64
N GLY A 7 6.74 7.93 1.96
CA GLY A 7 5.78 8.67 2.78
C GLY A 7 6.11 10.16 2.89
N ARG A 8 7.39 10.53 2.93
CA ARG A 8 7.80 11.94 3.02
C ARG A 8 7.37 12.70 1.78
N HIS A 9 7.68 12.18 0.60
CA HIS A 9 7.29 12.83 -0.65
C HIS A 9 5.76 12.92 -0.80
N GLY A 10 5.04 11.84 -0.48
CA GLY A 10 3.57 11.85 -0.56
C GLY A 10 2.91 12.81 0.42
N PHE A 11 3.32 12.82 1.69
CA PHE A 11 2.63 13.57 2.74
C PHE A 11 3.17 14.98 2.99
N GLU A 12 4.46 15.23 2.76
CA GLU A 12 5.09 16.54 2.95
C GLU A 12 5.17 17.32 1.64
N ASP A 13 5.67 16.72 0.56
CA ASP A 13 5.88 17.45 -0.71
C ASP A 13 4.58 17.58 -1.50
N LEU A 14 3.77 16.51 -1.56
CA LEU A 14 2.51 16.48 -2.33
C LEU A 14 1.26 16.78 -1.49
N GLY A 15 1.38 16.82 -0.16
CA GLY A 15 0.26 17.12 0.74
C GLY A 15 -0.89 16.11 0.70
N LEU A 16 -0.62 14.86 0.35
CA LEU A 16 -1.65 13.81 0.29
C LEU A 16 -2.24 13.54 1.69
N SER A 17 -3.52 13.17 1.74
CA SER A 17 -4.15 12.71 2.98
C SER A 17 -3.92 11.22 3.25
N ALA A 18 -3.81 10.43 2.18
CA ALA A 18 -3.57 8.99 2.25
C ALA A 18 -2.86 8.45 1.00
N VAL A 19 -2.14 7.34 1.19
CA VAL A 19 -1.45 6.58 0.14
C VAL A 19 -2.00 5.17 0.11
N TRP A 20 -2.36 4.69 -1.08
CA TRP A 20 -2.85 3.34 -1.31
C TRP A 20 -1.75 2.46 -1.88
N CYS A 21 -1.70 1.20 -1.45
CA CYS A 21 -0.80 0.20 -2.01
C CYS A 21 -1.56 -1.11 -2.21
N GLY A 22 -1.50 -1.63 -3.43
CA GLY A 22 -2.10 -2.89 -3.82
C GLY A 22 -1.03 -3.97 -4.02
N HIS A 23 -1.33 -5.21 -3.63
CA HIS A 23 -0.54 -6.37 -4.00
C HIS A 23 -1.43 -7.53 -4.41
N TYR A 24 -0.93 -8.38 -5.31
CA TYR A 24 -1.65 -9.60 -5.67
C TYR A 24 -1.59 -10.62 -4.53
N GLU A 25 -2.68 -11.38 -4.40
CA GLU A 25 -2.75 -12.53 -3.50
C GLU A 25 -1.64 -13.55 -3.83
N GLY A 26 -0.99 -14.09 -2.80
CA GLY A 26 0.20 -14.95 -2.92
C GLY A 26 1.54 -14.20 -2.90
N ASN A 27 1.54 -12.87 -2.86
CA ASN A 27 2.76 -12.07 -2.67
C ASN A 27 2.95 -11.66 -1.20
N ASP A 28 3.16 -12.65 -0.34
CA ASP A 28 3.27 -12.48 1.13
C ASP A 28 4.47 -11.61 1.54
N ARG A 29 5.53 -11.58 0.71
CA ARG A 29 6.70 -10.71 0.95
C ARG A 29 6.32 -9.23 0.84
N SER A 30 5.50 -8.86 -0.14
CA SER A 30 5.00 -7.49 -0.25
C SER A 30 4.07 -7.16 0.92
N GLN A 31 3.19 -8.08 1.31
CA GLN A 31 2.31 -7.91 2.47
C GLN A 31 3.12 -7.54 3.73
N HIS A 32 4.13 -8.35 4.07
CA HIS A 32 4.94 -8.12 5.26
C HIS A 32 5.74 -6.80 5.20
N CYS A 33 6.19 -6.40 4.01
CA CYS A 33 6.86 -5.11 3.82
C CYS A 33 5.90 -3.93 4.06
N MET A 34 4.67 -4.00 3.52
CA MET A 34 3.65 -2.99 3.73
C MET A 34 3.25 -2.85 5.21
N GLU A 35 3.07 -3.97 5.91
CA GLU A 35 2.77 -3.99 7.35
C GLU A 35 3.88 -3.30 8.15
N LYS A 36 5.16 -3.59 7.86
CA LYS A 36 6.31 -2.90 8.48
C LYS A 36 6.37 -1.41 8.17
N CYS A 37 5.86 -0.99 7.01
CA CYS A 37 5.77 0.42 6.63
C CYS A 37 4.54 1.13 7.25
N GLY A 38 3.70 0.42 8.02
CA GLY A 38 2.53 0.97 8.68
C GLY A 38 1.26 1.01 7.81
N PHE A 39 1.28 0.41 6.62
CA PHE A 39 0.08 0.23 5.82
C PHE A 39 -0.87 -0.75 6.49
N VAL A 40 -2.16 -0.45 6.38
CA VAL A 40 -3.24 -1.23 7.01
C VAL A 40 -4.09 -1.83 5.92
N TYR A 41 -4.39 -3.12 6.05
CA TYR A 41 -5.33 -3.77 5.16
C TYR A 41 -6.68 -3.01 5.14
N HIS A 42 -7.17 -2.70 3.94
CA HIS A 42 -8.48 -2.08 3.75
C HIS A 42 -9.47 -3.08 3.16
N HIS A 43 -9.17 -3.64 1.99
CA HIS A 43 -10.07 -4.58 1.32
C HIS A 43 -9.34 -5.48 0.32
N THR A 44 -10.03 -6.54 -0.10
CA THR A 44 -9.60 -7.43 -1.18
C THR A 44 -10.55 -7.27 -2.36
N ALA A 45 -10.03 -6.87 -3.51
CA ALA A 45 -10.72 -6.88 -4.77
C ALA A 45 -10.48 -8.23 -5.46
N ARG A 46 -11.53 -9.05 -5.56
CA ARG A 46 -11.48 -10.33 -6.28
C ARG A 46 -11.89 -10.11 -7.73
N ASP A 47 -11.46 -11.04 -8.57
CA ASP A 47 -11.83 -11.11 -9.97
C ASP A 47 -11.48 -9.86 -10.79
N VAL A 48 -10.35 -9.21 -10.46
CA VAL A 48 -9.89 -8.00 -11.16
C VAL A 48 -9.23 -8.41 -12.48
N PRO A 49 -9.77 -8.00 -13.64
CA PRO A 49 -9.20 -8.35 -14.93
C PRO A 49 -7.89 -7.58 -15.17
N CYS A 50 -6.77 -8.28 -15.11
CA CYS A 50 -5.45 -7.73 -15.41
C CYS A 50 -5.22 -7.79 -16.93
N ARG A 51 -5.77 -6.82 -17.67
CA ARG A 51 -5.73 -6.80 -19.15
C ARG A 51 -4.30 -6.92 -19.74
N LEU A 52 -3.29 -6.42 -19.02
CA LEU A 52 -1.89 -6.52 -19.42
C LEU A 52 -1.34 -7.95 -19.37
N MET A 53 -1.83 -8.78 -18.45
CA MET A 53 -1.40 -10.16 -18.26
C MET A 53 -2.35 -11.17 -18.91
N GLY A 54 -3.54 -10.73 -19.35
CA GLY A 54 -4.57 -11.62 -19.92
C GLY A 54 -5.32 -12.46 -18.88
N ASP A 55 -5.04 -12.26 -17.59
CA ASP A 55 -5.58 -13.08 -16.50
C ASP A 55 -6.44 -12.27 -15.53
N VAL A 56 -7.18 -12.98 -14.70
CA VAL A 56 -7.96 -12.44 -13.59
C VAL A 56 -7.18 -12.64 -12.29
N ARG A 57 -7.03 -11.59 -11.48
CA ARG A 57 -6.25 -11.63 -10.23
C ARG A 57 -7.04 -11.09 -9.05
N THR A 58 -6.72 -11.61 -7.87
CA THR A 58 -7.16 -11.06 -6.59
C THR A 58 -6.12 -10.06 -6.11
N GLU A 59 -6.53 -8.82 -5.88
CA GLU A 59 -5.69 -7.73 -5.36
C GLU A 59 -6.10 -7.39 -3.93
N ARG A 60 -5.13 -7.22 -3.05
CA ARG A 60 -5.30 -6.78 -1.67
C ARG A 60 -4.80 -5.35 -1.55
N ALA A 61 -5.73 -4.45 -1.27
CA ALA A 61 -5.47 -3.04 -1.09
C ALA A 61 -5.26 -2.69 0.38
N SER A 62 -4.18 -1.95 0.64
CA SER A 62 -3.80 -1.43 1.94
C SER A 62 -3.65 0.08 1.88
N LEU A 63 -3.88 0.74 3.01
CA LEU A 63 -3.92 2.20 3.16
C LEU A 63 -2.92 2.66 4.22
N LEU A 64 -2.17 3.72 3.91
CA LEU A 64 -1.40 4.49 4.88
C LEU A 64 -1.95 5.91 4.92
N THR A 65 -2.44 6.35 6.07
CA THR A 65 -2.88 7.74 6.28
C THR A 65 -1.72 8.60 6.78
N ARG A 66 -1.80 9.91 6.52
CA ARG A 66 -0.80 10.87 7.01
C ARG A 66 -0.64 10.81 8.53
N GLU A 67 -1.73 10.67 9.27
CA GLU A 67 -1.73 10.57 10.73
C GLU A 67 -0.96 9.35 11.23
N ARG A 68 -1.18 8.19 10.61
CA ARG A 68 -0.44 6.96 10.96
C ARG A 68 1.04 7.08 10.60
N TRP A 69 1.33 7.66 9.45
CA TRP A 69 2.71 7.92 9.05
C TRP A 69 3.43 8.84 10.05
N LEU A 70 2.77 9.91 10.52
CA LEU A 70 3.32 10.78 11.56
C LEU A 70 3.49 10.05 12.90
N ALA A 71 2.55 9.20 13.29
CA ALA A 71 2.62 8.42 14.53
C ALA A 71 3.77 7.40 14.54
N GLY A 72 4.11 6.82 13.38
CA GLY A 72 5.21 5.86 13.22
C GLY A 72 6.61 6.47 13.16
N ARG A 73 6.75 7.80 13.17
CA ARG A 73 8.04 8.51 13.16
C ARG A 73 8.66 8.73 14.56
N ARG A 74 8.09 8.12 15.60
CA ARG A 74 8.45 8.36 17.00
C ARG A 74 9.59 7.48 17.50
#